data_AF-A0A3Q4H2Y0-F1
#
_entry.id   AF-A0A3Q4H2Y0-F1
#
_cell.length_a   1.000
_cell.length_b   1.000
_cell.length_c   1.000
_cell.angle_alpha   90.00
_cell.angle_beta   90.00
_cell.angle_gamma   90.00
#
_symmetry.space_group_name_H-M   'P 1'
#
loop_
_entity.id
_entity.type
_entity.pdbx_description
1 polymer ?
#
loop_
_entity_poly.entity_id
_entity_poly.type
_entity_poly.pdbx_seq_one_letter_code
_entity_poly.pdbx_strand_id
1 'polypeptide(L)'
;MKWNGWGYSDSKFLYNKKGQAEFTGKRYRLSGMIIPGLREWMESTFGANLQHKTPAAPILNSSAVQPPTLNEAFLKELKSTGIPFSHDAEDRVFRSHGKAEKSLLMSTKQSSMFFADCHNDVVKIVELACKHNVCLMPYGGGTSVSSALECPPEETRSIVSLDTSQMLNESGYCTGHEPDSMEFSSLGGWVATRASGMKKNIYGNIEDLVVHIKMVTPQGVIEKSCQGPRMSTGPDVHHFIMGSEGTLGVVTEVTMKIRPMPEYQKYGSVVFPNFEMGVACLREVARQRCAPASIRLMDNEQFKFGHALKPQVSSIFTSFLDGLKKFYITKFKGFDPNRLCVATLLFEGDREKVLQHEKQVYDIAAKFGGLAAGEDNGQRGYMLTFVIAYLRDLGMDYYVIGESFETSVPWDRVLDICRNVKARIVRECKDKGVQFPPLSTCRVTQTYDAGACVYFYFAFNYRGLSDPVHVYEQVEHAAREEILANGGSLSHHHGVGKLRKEWMRETISSVGMGMLKSVKDYVDPNNIFGNRNLL
;
A
#
# COMPACT_ATOMS: atom_id res chain seq x y z
N MET A 1 2.73 8.81 16.24
CA MET A 1 2.04 8.66 14.94
C MET A 1 0.65 9.26 15.06
N LYS A 2 -0.02 9.60 13.96
CA LYS A 2 -1.43 10.02 14.02
C LYS A 2 -2.33 8.83 14.35
N TRP A 3 -3.24 9.00 15.30
CA TRP A 3 -4.19 7.96 15.68
C TRP A 3 -5.32 7.81 14.64
N ASN A 4 -5.70 8.90 13.98
CA ASN A 4 -6.85 8.99 13.07
C ASN A 4 -6.47 9.18 11.58
N GLY A 5 -5.24 8.82 11.19
CA GLY A 5 -4.79 9.06 9.82
C GLY A 5 -3.45 8.40 9.49
N TRP A 6 -2.82 8.88 8.41
CA TRP A 6 -1.52 8.37 7.97
C TRP A 6 -0.35 9.13 8.61
N GLY A 7 0.66 8.37 9.02
CA GLY A 7 2.03 8.86 9.22
C GLY A 7 2.32 9.58 10.54
N TYR A 8 3.38 10.39 10.51
CA TYR A 8 3.88 11.11 11.67
C TYR A 8 3.02 12.33 12.02
N SER A 9 2.88 12.63 13.31
CA SER A 9 2.02 13.71 13.80
C SER A 9 2.50 15.11 13.39
N ASP A 10 3.80 15.26 13.09
CA ASP A 10 4.43 16.51 12.63
C ASP A 10 4.30 16.75 11.10
N SER A 11 3.76 15.78 10.36
CA SER A 11 3.72 15.75 8.90
C SER A 11 2.28 15.71 8.40
N LYS A 12 1.81 16.78 7.77
CA LYS A 12 0.48 16.88 7.17
C LYS A 12 0.44 17.97 6.11
N PHE A 13 -0.48 17.86 5.17
CA PHE A 13 -0.85 19.01 4.36
C PHE A 13 -1.85 19.89 5.12
N LEU A 14 -1.73 21.20 4.95
CA LEU A 14 -2.71 22.17 5.42
C LEU A 14 -2.77 23.36 4.47
N TYR A 15 -3.86 24.12 4.52
CA TYR A 15 -3.91 25.45 3.91
C TYR A 15 -3.51 26.49 4.95
N ASN A 16 -2.47 27.27 4.65
CA ASN A 16 -1.99 28.32 5.53
C ASN A 16 -2.96 29.53 5.56
N LYS A 17 -2.64 30.57 6.34
CA LYS A 17 -3.49 31.78 6.46
C LYS A 17 -3.75 32.51 5.13
N LYS A 18 -2.92 32.28 4.11
CA LYS A 18 -3.08 32.83 2.75
C LYS A 18 -3.86 31.88 1.82
N GLY A 19 -4.38 30.77 2.35
CA GLY A 19 -5.07 29.74 1.57
C GLY A 19 -4.15 28.94 0.65
N GLN A 20 -2.84 28.94 0.89
CA GLN A 20 -1.87 28.18 0.10
C GLN A 20 -1.63 26.83 0.77
N ALA A 21 -1.57 25.76 -0.01
CA ALA A 21 -1.24 24.45 0.52
C ALA A 21 0.23 24.40 0.95
N GLU A 22 0.50 23.80 2.10
CA GLU A 22 1.82 23.62 2.69
C GLU A 22 1.91 22.22 3.28
N PHE A 23 3.08 21.58 3.17
CA PHE A 23 3.35 20.32 3.84
C PHE A 23 4.23 20.55 5.07
N THR A 24 3.78 20.18 6.26
CA THR A 24 4.44 20.54 7.52
C THR A 24 5.67 19.68 7.86
N GLY A 25 6.37 20.07 8.92
CA GLY A 25 7.45 19.28 9.53
C GLY A 25 8.81 19.54 8.90
N LYS A 26 9.73 18.57 9.03
CA LYS A 26 11.08 18.57 8.43
C LYS A 26 11.54 17.19 7.94
N ARG A 27 10.65 16.20 7.92
CA ARG A 27 11.00 14.79 7.64
C ARG A 27 11.25 14.52 6.17
N TYR A 28 10.42 15.09 5.32
CA TYR A 28 10.46 14.86 3.88
C TYR A 28 11.05 16.06 3.18
N ARG A 29 11.60 15.86 1.98
CA ARG A 29 12.12 16.97 1.16
C ARG A 29 11.06 18.03 0.80
N LEU A 30 9.78 17.66 0.82
CA LEU A 30 8.65 18.58 0.62
C LEU A 30 8.25 19.34 1.89
N SER A 31 8.78 18.98 3.05
CA SER A 31 8.41 19.61 4.32
C SER A 31 8.82 21.08 4.36
N GLY A 32 7.90 21.94 4.82
CA GLY A 32 8.01 23.40 4.84
C GLY A 32 7.79 24.07 3.49
N MET A 33 7.53 23.33 2.40
CA MET A 33 7.34 23.91 1.08
C MET A 33 5.87 24.27 0.81
N ILE A 34 5.67 25.40 0.13
CA ILE A 34 4.37 25.80 -0.42
C ILE A 34 4.12 25.08 -1.73
N ILE A 35 2.89 24.63 -1.93
CA ILE A 35 2.45 23.87 -3.10
C ILE A 35 1.30 24.64 -3.75
N PRO A 36 1.61 25.63 -4.60
CA PRO A 36 0.64 26.61 -5.06
C PRO A 36 -0.48 25.99 -5.92
N GLY A 37 -0.17 24.95 -6.70
CA GLY A 37 -1.12 24.32 -7.61
C GLY A 37 -2.13 23.38 -6.95
N LEU A 38 -1.88 22.92 -5.72
CA LEU A 38 -2.72 21.91 -5.07
C LEU A 38 -4.14 22.41 -4.81
N ARG A 39 -4.29 23.69 -4.41
CA ARG A 39 -5.61 24.27 -4.16
C ARG A 39 -6.47 24.28 -5.42
N GLU A 40 -5.94 24.86 -6.50
CA GLU A 40 -6.64 24.98 -7.79
C GLU A 40 -6.98 23.59 -8.34
N TRP A 41 -6.08 22.62 -8.17
CA TRP A 41 -6.35 21.24 -8.55
C TRP A 41 -7.47 20.60 -7.72
N MET A 42 -7.51 20.78 -6.40
CA MET A 42 -8.59 20.28 -5.55
C MET A 42 -9.95 20.91 -5.91
N GLU A 43 -9.96 22.24 -6.12
CA GLU A 43 -11.17 22.98 -6.51
C GLU A 43 -11.68 22.55 -7.89
N SER A 44 -10.81 22.39 -8.88
CA SER A 44 -11.18 21.99 -10.25
C SER A 44 -11.55 20.51 -10.37
N THR A 45 -10.87 19.63 -9.62
CA THR A 45 -11.09 18.17 -9.69
C THR A 45 -12.30 17.73 -8.88
N PHE A 46 -12.51 18.31 -7.70
CA PHE A 46 -13.53 17.83 -6.74
C PHE A 46 -14.60 18.87 -6.40
N GLY A 47 -14.46 20.13 -6.82
CA GLY A 47 -15.28 21.22 -6.28
C GLY A 47 -15.02 21.46 -4.78
N ALA A 48 -13.89 20.97 -4.26
CA ALA A 48 -13.53 21.07 -2.85
C ALA A 48 -12.96 22.48 -2.56
N ASN A 49 -13.79 23.36 -2.02
CA ASN A 49 -13.39 24.73 -1.69
C ASN A 49 -13.10 24.91 -0.20
N LEU A 50 -12.37 25.98 0.15
CA LEU A 50 -11.98 26.25 1.53
C LEU A 50 -13.14 26.65 2.45
N GLN A 51 -14.32 26.97 1.89
CA GLN A 51 -15.52 27.35 2.65
C GLN A 51 -16.25 26.14 3.24
N HIS A 52 -15.99 24.93 2.74
CA HIS A 52 -16.65 23.71 3.20
C HIS A 52 -15.64 22.75 3.82
N LYS A 53 -15.56 22.80 5.15
CA LYS A 53 -14.72 21.90 5.95
C LYS A 53 -15.58 20.89 6.70
N THR A 54 -15.06 19.68 6.84
CA THR A 54 -15.68 18.66 7.68
C THR A 54 -15.42 18.97 9.16
N PRO A 55 -16.34 18.60 10.07
CA PRO A 55 -16.08 18.65 11.50
C PRO A 55 -15.05 17.56 11.86
N ALA A 56 -13.82 17.95 12.18
CA ALA A 56 -12.78 17.02 12.60
C ALA A 56 -12.96 16.61 14.08
N ALA A 57 -12.66 15.34 14.39
CA ALA A 57 -12.42 14.89 15.77
C ALA A 57 -10.90 14.82 16.00
N PRO A 58 -10.26 15.90 16.47
CA PRO A 58 -8.79 15.95 16.57
C PRO A 58 -8.23 15.08 17.69
N ILE A 59 -9.04 14.77 18.70
CA ILE A 59 -8.65 14.02 19.90
C ILE A 59 -9.58 12.83 20.03
N LEU A 60 -9.00 11.67 20.35
CA LEU A 60 -9.76 10.47 20.65
C LEU A 60 -10.63 10.71 21.90
N ASN A 61 -11.94 10.52 21.78
CA ASN A 61 -12.81 10.48 22.94
C ASN A 61 -12.72 9.10 23.60
N SER A 62 -11.80 8.95 24.56
CA SER A 62 -11.60 7.70 25.30
C SER A 62 -12.86 7.21 26.03
N SER A 63 -13.77 8.11 26.40
CA SER A 63 -15.04 7.74 27.06
C SER A 63 -16.06 7.10 26.09
N ALA A 64 -15.88 7.29 24.78
CA ALA A 64 -16.69 6.63 23.76
C ALA A 64 -16.16 5.25 23.36
N VAL A 65 -14.99 4.85 23.87
CA VAL A 65 -14.38 3.55 23.60
C VAL A 65 -14.98 2.50 24.53
N GLN A 66 -15.37 1.35 23.98
CA GLN A 66 -15.93 0.27 24.78
C GLN A 66 -14.90 -0.23 25.80
N PRO A 67 -15.31 -0.52 27.05
CA PRO A 67 -14.45 -1.17 28.03
C PRO A 67 -13.89 -2.50 27.49
N PRO A 68 -12.65 -2.86 27.82
CA PRO A 68 -12.08 -4.10 27.34
C PRO A 68 -12.76 -5.33 27.97
N THR A 69 -13.00 -6.38 27.18
CA THR A 69 -13.47 -7.68 27.69
C THR A 69 -12.28 -8.52 28.11
N LEU A 70 -11.92 -8.52 29.39
CA LEU A 70 -10.69 -9.15 29.89
C LEU A 70 -10.91 -10.61 30.32
N ASN A 71 -9.88 -11.44 30.12
CA ASN A 71 -9.78 -12.76 30.74
C ASN A 71 -8.82 -12.67 31.95
N GLU A 72 -9.37 -12.63 33.16
CA GLU A 72 -8.59 -12.40 34.39
C GLU A 72 -7.55 -13.50 34.67
N ALA A 73 -7.86 -14.76 34.34
CA ALA A 73 -6.92 -15.87 34.52
C ALA A 73 -5.71 -15.72 33.60
N PHE A 74 -5.95 -15.40 32.33
CA PHE A 74 -4.90 -15.10 31.35
C PHE A 74 -4.02 -13.93 31.79
N LEU A 75 -4.62 -12.81 32.23
CA LEU A 75 -3.87 -11.63 32.67
C LEU A 75 -3.03 -11.90 33.91
N LYS A 76 -3.54 -12.69 34.86
CA LYS A 76 -2.81 -13.05 36.07
C LYS A 76 -1.55 -13.87 35.75
N GLU A 77 -1.68 -14.88 34.90
CA GLU A 77 -0.53 -15.70 34.49
C GLU A 77 0.45 -14.89 33.63
N LEU A 78 -0.05 -14.06 32.75
CA LEU A 78 0.80 -13.23 31.92
C LEU A 78 1.60 -12.19 32.72
N LYS A 79 1.01 -11.55 33.73
CA LYS A 79 1.74 -10.65 34.64
C LYS A 79 2.98 -11.33 35.24
N SER A 80 2.93 -12.64 35.48
CA SER A 80 4.07 -13.40 36.00
C SER A 80 5.21 -13.61 34.99
N THR A 81 4.94 -13.43 33.69
CA THR A 81 5.95 -13.56 32.61
C THR A 81 6.84 -12.32 32.48
N GLY A 82 6.41 -11.17 33.01
CA GLY A 82 7.10 -9.89 32.84
C GLY A 82 6.89 -9.22 31.48
N ILE A 83 6.11 -9.82 30.58
CA ILE A 83 5.82 -9.26 29.25
C ILE A 83 4.97 -7.97 29.40
N PRO A 84 5.39 -6.83 28.82
CA PRO A 84 4.63 -5.59 28.89
C PRO A 84 3.26 -5.69 28.20
N PHE A 85 2.26 -5.03 28.80
CA PHE A 85 0.91 -4.97 28.24
C PHE A 85 0.19 -3.67 28.57
N SER A 86 -0.84 -3.37 27.78
CA SER A 86 -1.68 -2.19 27.95
C SER A 86 -3.17 -2.53 27.77
N HIS A 87 -4.01 -1.81 28.52
CA HIS A 87 -5.47 -1.80 28.39
C HIS A 87 -6.00 -0.41 28.01
N ASP A 88 -5.10 0.53 27.76
CA ASP A 88 -5.47 1.92 27.53
C ASP A 88 -6.28 2.04 26.23
N ALA A 89 -7.31 2.87 26.28
CA ALA A 89 -8.23 3.05 25.15
C ALA A 89 -7.51 3.54 23.90
N GLU A 90 -6.55 4.46 24.04
CA GLU A 90 -5.76 5.00 22.93
C GLU A 90 -4.93 3.92 22.24
N ASP A 91 -4.23 3.12 23.04
CA ASP A 91 -3.44 1.99 22.59
C ASP A 91 -4.27 0.98 21.80
N ARG A 92 -5.41 0.57 22.37
CA ARG A 92 -6.36 -0.38 21.76
C ARG A 92 -6.96 0.17 20.48
N VAL A 93 -7.31 1.46 20.46
CA VAL A 93 -7.86 2.08 19.25
C VAL A 93 -6.82 2.09 18.15
N PHE A 94 -5.60 2.52 18.46
CA PHE A 94 -4.51 2.62 17.49
C PHE A 94 -4.24 1.30 16.75
N ARG A 95 -4.39 0.15 17.43
CA ARG A 95 -4.14 -1.19 16.86
C ARG A 95 -5.37 -1.93 16.35
N SER A 96 -6.55 -1.31 16.46
CA SER A 96 -7.81 -1.93 16.02
C SER A 96 -8.12 -1.75 14.52
N HIS A 97 -7.29 -0.98 13.81
CA HIS A 97 -7.52 -0.64 12.41
C HIS A 97 -6.23 -0.66 11.59
N GLY A 98 -6.40 -0.81 10.28
CA GLY A 98 -5.37 -0.54 9.30
C GLY A 98 -5.49 0.88 8.74
N LYS A 99 -5.23 1.01 7.43
CA LYS A 99 -5.32 2.26 6.66
C LYS A 99 -6.30 2.16 5.49
N ALA A 100 -7.18 1.16 5.48
CA ALA A 100 -8.35 1.15 4.61
C ALA A 100 -9.34 2.22 5.08
N GLU A 101 -10.03 2.87 4.14
CA GLU A 101 -10.92 4.00 4.43
C GLU A 101 -12.02 3.64 5.44
N LYS A 102 -12.63 2.46 5.27
CA LYS A 102 -13.63 1.90 6.19
C LYS A 102 -13.12 1.81 7.64
N SER A 103 -11.84 1.48 7.81
CA SER A 103 -11.29 1.17 9.14
C SER A 103 -11.10 2.42 10.01
N LEU A 104 -11.12 3.64 9.46
CA LEU A 104 -10.98 4.88 10.23
C LEU A 104 -12.28 5.33 10.92
N LEU A 105 -13.40 4.64 10.66
CA LEU A 105 -14.74 5.06 11.08
C LEU A 105 -15.43 4.10 12.05
N MET A 106 -14.74 3.07 12.55
CA MET A 106 -15.36 1.97 13.30
C MET A 106 -15.03 1.97 14.80
N SER A 107 -15.95 1.40 15.59
CA SER A 107 -15.83 1.21 17.04
C SER A 107 -14.89 0.05 17.40
N THR A 108 -14.18 0.16 18.53
CA THR A 108 -13.09 -0.76 18.86
C THR A 108 -13.51 -1.85 19.86
N LYS A 109 -13.15 -3.11 19.56
CA LYS A 109 -13.46 -4.29 20.38
C LYS A 109 -12.24 -4.99 21.00
N GLN A 110 -11.03 -4.52 20.75
CA GLN A 110 -9.82 -5.13 21.32
C GLN A 110 -9.86 -5.08 22.85
N SER A 111 -9.43 -6.13 23.53
CA SER A 111 -9.46 -6.21 24.99
C SER A 111 -8.12 -5.82 25.63
N SER A 112 -7.01 -6.24 25.03
CA SER A 112 -5.68 -5.99 25.59
C SER A 112 -4.64 -6.01 24.49
N MET A 113 -3.45 -5.51 24.82
CA MET A 113 -2.33 -5.53 23.89
C MET A 113 -1.06 -5.96 24.59
N PHE A 114 -0.22 -6.70 23.87
CA PHE A 114 1.07 -7.16 24.36
C PHE A 114 2.17 -6.71 23.42
N PHE A 115 3.32 -6.44 24.02
CA PHE A 115 4.52 -6.10 23.29
C PHE A 115 5.50 -7.25 23.49
N ALA A 116 5.70 -8.05 22.44
CA ALA A 116 6.63 -9.16 22.49
C ALA A 116 8.01 -8.67 22.02
N ASP A 117 9.02 -8.89 22.85
CA ASP A 117 10.41 -8.49 22.55
C ASP A 117 11.18 -9.58 21.80
N CYS A 118 10.80 -10.84 21.99
CA CYS A 118 11.51 -11.97 21.40
C CYS A 118 10.60 -13.16 21.04
N HIS A 119 11.17 -14.14 20.32
CA HIS A 119 10.48 -15.38 19.94
C HIS A 119 9.85 -16.10 21.14
N ASN A 120 10.56 -16.19 22.27
CA ASN A 120 10.08 -16.93 23.45
C ASN A 120 8.89 -16.26 24.13
N ASP A 121 8.77 -14.94 24.05
CA ASP A 121 7.59 -14.23 24.56
C ASP A 121 6.36 -14.58 23.73
N VAL A 122 6.52 -14.63 22.41
CA VAL A 122 5.45 -15.06 21.49
C VAL A 122 5.02 -16.49 21.78
N VAL A 123 5.97 -17.41 22.00
CA VAL A 123 5.66 -18.80 22.39
C VAL A 123 4.79 -18.82 23.65
N LYS A 124 5.23 -18.15 24.72
CA LYS A 124 4.47 -18.09 25.98
C LYS A 124 3.08 -17.46 25.81
N ILE A 125 2.96 -16.38 25.03
CA ILE A 125 1.67 -15.73 24.78
C ILE A 125 0.73 -16.68 24.06
N VAL A 126 1.21 -17.42 23.04
CA VAL A 126 0.40 -18.39 22.30
C VAL A 126 -0.02 -19.55 23.18
N GLU A 127 0.87 -20.10 24.00
CA GLU A 127 0.55 -21.15 24.98
C GLU A 127 -0.53 -20.69 25.97
N LEU A 128 -0.38 -19.50 26.55
CA LEU A 128 -1.37 -18.91 27.45
C LEU A 128 -2.70 -18.64 26.74
N ALA A 129 -2.66 -18.17 25.50
CA ALA A 129 -3.87 -17.93 24.72
C ALA A 129 -4.64 -19.24 24.44
N CYS A 130 -3.92 -20.32 24.13
CA CYS A 130 -4.51 -21.66 23.99
C CYS A 130 -5.12 -22.14 25.32
N LYS A 131 -4.38 -21.98 26.43
CA LYS A 131 -4.82 -22.40 27.77
C LYS A 131 -6.09 -21.69 28.23
N HIS A 132 -6.23 -20.40 27.90
CA HIS A 132 -7.31 -19.55 28.40
C HIS A 132 -8.37 -19.20 27.34
N ASN A 133 -8.28 -19.79 26.15
CA ASN A 133 -9.17 -19.52 25.00
C ASN A 133 -9.29 -18.02 24.69
N VAL A 134 -8.14 -17.40 24.41
CA VAL A 134 -8.01 -15.98 24.06
C VAL A 134 -7.75 -15.85 22.56
N CYS A 135 -8.40 -14.88 21.91
CA CYS A 135 -8.20 -14.61 20.48
C CYS A 135 -6.99 -13.69 20.30
N LEU A 136 -6.02 -14.10 19.48
CA LEU A 136 -4.83 -13.34 19.12
C LEU A 136 -4.96 -12.72 17.73
N MET A 137 -4.56 -11.46 17.62
CA MET A 137 -4.42 -10.73 16.35
C MET A 137 -3.02 -10.15 16.27
N PRO A 138 -2.13 -10.71 15.43
CA PRO A 138 -0.80 -10.16 15.22
C PRO A 138 -0.86 -8.74 14.62
N TYR A 139 0.00 -7.87 15.12
CA TYR A 139 0.09 -6.47 14.70
C TYR A 139 1.56 -6.10 14.49
N GLY A 140 1.85 -5.47 13.35
CA GLY A 140 3.17 -4.93 13.03
C GLY A 140 3.10 -3.42 12.86
N GLY A 141 3.08 -2.96 11.60
CA GLY A 141 3.06 -1.53 11.27
C GLY A 141 1.67 -0.86 11.23
N GLY A 142 0.59 -1.63 11.32
CA GLY A 142 -0.77 -1.09 11.17
C GLY A 142 -1.10 -0.54 9.78
N THR A 143 -0.39 -0.97 8.74
CA THR A 143 -0.49 -0.42 7.37
C THR A 143 -1.40 -1.22 6.44
N SER A 144 -2.16 -2.19 6.95
CA SER A 144 -3.07 -3.03 6.15
C SER A 144 -4.15 -2.19 5.47
N VAL A 145 -4.40 -2.46 4.18
CA VAL A 145 -5.48 -1.86 3.37
C VAL A 145 -6.51 -2.89 2.88
N SER A 146 -6.70 -3.95 3.67
CA SER A 146 -7.61 -5.08 3.38
C SER A 146 -8.59 -5.38 4.54
N SER A 147 -8.71 -4.45 5.49
CA SER A 147 -9.39 -4.66 6.78
C SER A 147 -8.82 -5.83 7.60
N ALA A 148 -7.57 -6.25 7.36
CA ALA A 148 -6.98 -7.42 8.01
C ALA A 148 -6.91 -7.33 9.54
N LEU A 149 -6.82 -6.11 10.08
CA LEU A 149 -6.67 -5.81 11.51
C LEU A 149 -7.98 -5.50 12.22
N GLU A 150 -9.09 -5.36 11.47
CA GLU A 150 -10.40 -5.11 12.06
C GLU A 150 -10.85 -6.32 12.88
N CYS A 151 -11.29 -6.07 14.12
CA CYS A 151 -11.78 -7.12 15.01
C CYS A 151 -13.15 -7.62 14.55
N PRO A 152 -13.35 -8.94 14.38
CA PRO A 152 -14.66 -9.46 13.98
C PRO A 152 -15.75 -9.07 14.99
N PRO A 153 -16.89 -8.49 14.54
CA PRO A 153 -17.95 -8.05 15.45
C PRO A 153 -18.59 -9.20 16.24
N GLU A 154 -18.52 -10.43 15.75
CA GLU A 154 -19.05 -11.64 16.37
C GLU A 154 -18.08 -12.34 17.33
N GLU A 155 -16.84 -11.86 17.48
CA GLU A 155 -15.87 -12.42 18.43
C GLU A 155 -16.24 -12.01 19.87
N THR A 156 -16.46 -13.00 20.72
CA THR A 156 -16.86 -12.80 22.13
C THR A 156 -15.73 -13.08 23.11
N ARG A 157 -14.64 -13.73 22.67
CA ARG A 157 -13.47 -13.97 23.51
C ARG A 157 -12.73 -12.65 23.77
N SER A 158 -11.86 -12.65 24.78
CA SER A 158 -10.89 -11.56 24.93
C SER A 158 -10.02 -11.50 23.67
N ILE A 159 -9.99 -10.34 23.01
CA ILE A 159 -9.17 -10.11 21.82
C ILE A 159 -7.88 -9.41 22.22
N VAL A 160 -6.78 -9.94 21.72
CA VAL A 160 -5.45 -9.52 22.06
C VAL A 160 -4.70 -9.08 20.81
N SER A 161 -4.27 -7.82 20.79
CA SER A 161 -3.30 -7.35 19.80
C SER A 161 -1.90 -7.76 20.24
N LEU A 162 -1.22 -8.60 19.45
CA LEU A 162 0.18 -8.98 19.69
C LEU A 162 1.08 -8.11 18.81
N ASP A 163 1.67 -7.08 19.41
CA ASP A 163 2.52 -6.11 18.74
C ASP A 163 3.98 -6.60 18.67
N THR A 164 4.54 -6.66 17.46
CA THR A 164 5.91 -7.13 17.19
C THR A 164 6.92 -6.00 16.94
N SER A 165 6.55 -4.74 17.19
CA SER A 165 7.38 -3.58 16.86
C SER A 165 8.70 -3.49 17.64
N GLN A 166 8.79 -4.13 18.80
CA GLN A 166 10.01 -4.13 19.64
C GLN A 166 11.09 -5.11 19.16
N MET A 167 10.79 -5.98 18.19
CA MET A 167 11.70 -7.02 17.68
C MET A 167 12.69 -6.53 16.60
N LEU A 168 12.76 -5.22 16.32
CA LEU A 168 13.57 -4.66 15.21
C LEU A 168 15.00 -4.31 15.65
N ASN A 169 16.00 -4.75 14.88
CA ASN A 169 17.42 -4.38 15.07
C ASN A 169 17.96 -3.61 13.85
N GLU A 170 18.73 -2.56 14.08
CA GLU A 170 19.42 -1.79 13.04
C GLU A 170 20.76 -2.45 12.66
N SER A 171 21.08 -2.54 11.37
CA SER A 171 22.38 -2.99 10.86
C SER A 171 22.63 -2.46 9.44
N GLY A 172 23.86 -2.05 9.14
CA GLY A 172 24.25 -1.27 7.95
C GLY A 172 24.25 -1.98 6.58
N TYR A 173 23.22 -2.78 6.26
CA TYR A 173 22.99 -3.42 4.96
C TYR A 173 21.61 -3.03 4.39
N CYS A 174 21.35 -3.27 3.09
CA CYS A 174 20.01 -3.12 2.52
C CYS A 174 19.44 -4.44 1.99
N THR A 175 18.11 -4.56 2.09
CA THR A 175 17.33 -5.60 1.41
C THR A 175 16.88 -5.16 0.02
N GLY A 176 16.77 -3.85 -0.22
CA GLY A 176 16.19 -3.27 -1.43
C GLY A 176 14.66 -3.43 -1.52
N HIS A 177 14.02 -4.00 -0.49
CA HIS A 177 12.57 -4.14 -0.40
C HIS A 177 11.94 -2.85 0.13
N GLU A 178 11.45 -2.03 -0.78
CA GLU A 178 10.91 -0.70 -0.47
C GLU A 178 9.43 -0.62 -0.87
N PRO A 179 8.50 -1.19 -0.08
CA PRO A 179 7.09 -0.87 -0.22
C PRO A 179 6.85 0.60 0.20
N ASP A 180 5.82 1.23 -0.36
CA ASP A 180 5.48 2.64 -0.07
C ASP A 180 5.22 2.88 1.44
N SER A 181 4.89 1.82 2.19
CA SER A 181 4.65 1.82 3.63
C SER A 181 5.87 1.54 4.51
N MET A 182 7.08 1.43 3.94
CA MET A 182 8.29 0.92 4.64
C MET A 182 8.66 1.65 5.93
N GLU A 183 8.24 2.92 6.11
CA GLU A 183 8.46 3.68 7.35
C GLU A 183 7.77 3.05 8.57
N PHE A 184 6.72 2.25 8.34
CA PHE A 184 5.90 1.66 9.41
C PHE A 184 5.68 0.16 9.25
N SER A 185 5.51 -0.34 8.02
CA SER A 185 5.26 -1.76 7.77
C SER A 185 6.44 -2.62 8.22
N SER A 186 6.15 -3.79 8.82
CA SER A 186 7.17 -4.69 9.37
C SER A 186 7.45 -5.89 8.46
N LEU A 187 8.60 -6.54 8.65
CA LEU A 187 9.00 -7.74 7.91
C LEU A 187 8.01 -8.90 8.05
N GLY A 188 7.54 -9.18 9.26
CA GLY A 188 6.49 -10.19 9.49
C GLY A 188 5.19 -9.84 8.74
N GLY A 189 4.83 -8.55 8.68
CA GLY A 189 3.72 -8.06 7.88
C GLY A 189 3.92 -8.32 6.39
N TRP A 190 5.11 -8.05 5.85
CA TRP A 190 5.43 -8.32 4.44
C TRP A 190 5.27 -9.78 4.07
N VAL A 191 5.74 -10.69 4.92
CA VAL A 191 5.55 -12.14 4.75
C VAL A 191 4.06 -12.47 4.79
N ALA A 192 3.34 -11.97 5.79
CA ALA A 192 1.92 -12.25 5.98
C ALA A 192 1.04 -11.75 4.82
N THR A 193 1.44 -10.70 4.08
CA THR A 193 0.63 -10.09 3.02
C THR A 193 1.19 -10.24 1.61
N ARG A 194 2.31 -10.97 1.43
CA ARG A 194 3.05 -11.06 0.15
C ARG A 194 3.38 -9.68 -0.41
N ALA A 195 4.00 -8.83 0.41
CA ALA A 195 4.30 -7.46 0.02
C ALA A 195 5.22 -7.39 -1.22
N SER A 196 4.97 -6.37 -2.05
CA SER A 196 5.78 -6.04 -3.23
C SER A 196 6.45 -4.69 -3.01
N GLY A 197 7.74 -4.60 -3.37
CA GLY A 197 8.54 -3.39 -3.23
C GLY A 197 8.74 -2.68 -4.57
N MET A 198 8.93 -1.36 -4.50
CA MET A 198 9.15 -0.49 -5.66
C MET A 198 10.30 -0.97 -6.57
N LYS A 199 11.33 -1.58 -5.99
CA LYS A 199 12.56 -2.01 -6.68
C LYS A 199 12.64 -3.51 -6.97
N LYS A 200 11.50 -4.22 -6.97
CA LYS A 200 11.45 -5.69 -7.13
C LYS A 200 12.13 -6.21 -8.39
N ASN A 201 12.35 -5.39 -9.43
CA ASN A 201 13.06 -5.81 -10.64
C ASN A 201 14.52 -6.21 -10.39
N ILE A 202 15.17 -5.63 -9.37
CA ILE A 202 16.55 -6.01 -8.97
C ILE A 202 16.52 -7.00 -7.80
N TYR A 203 15.67 -6.75 -6.80
CA TYR A 203 15.74 -7.45 -5.52
C TYR A 203 14.74 -8.61 -5.38
N GLY A 204 13.69 -8.64 -6.20
CA GLY A 204 12.57 -9.55 -6.05
C GLY A 204 11.47 -9.03 -5.12
N ASN A 205 10.31 -9.71 -5.14
CA ASN A 205 9.26 -9.52 -4.14
C ASN A 205 9.62 -10.28 -2.85
N ILE A 206 8.75 -10.22 -1.83
CA ILE A 206 9.06 -10.84 -0.53
C ILE A 206 9.30 -12.35 -0.65
N GLU A 207 8.58 -13.05 -1.54
CA GLU A 207 8.75 -14.48 -1.80
C GLU A 207 10.10 -14.84 -2.44
N ASP A 208 10.74 -13.88 -3.11
CA ASP A 208 12.06 -14.06 -3.70
C ASP A 208 13.18 -13.76 -2.69
N LEU A 209 12.89 -12.86 -1.74
CA LEU A 209 13.84 -12.34 -0.75
C LEU A 209 13.95 -13.22 0.49
N VAL A 210 12.86 -13.83 0.92
CA VAL A 210 12.82 -14.71 2.09
C VAL A 210 13.57 -16.00 1.81
N VAL A 211 14.51 -16.35 2.70
CA VAL A 211 15.28 -17.59 2.65
C VAL A 211 14.76 -18.58 3.69
N HIS A 212 14.38 -18.10 4.87
CA HIS A 212 13.95 -18.93 5.99
C HIS A 212 12.97 -18.18 6.89
N ILE A 213 11.99 -18.89 7.45
CA ILE A 213 10.95 -18.36 8.33
C ILE A 213 10.87 -19.23 9.59
N LYS A 214 10.79 -18.60 10.76
CA LYS A 214 10.34 -19.21 12.01
C LYS A 214 8.98 -18.62 12.40
N MET A 215 7.99 -19.49 12.61
CA MET A 215 6.62 -19.08 12.93
C MET A 215 6.08 -19.87 14.12
N VAL A 216 5.50 -19.17 15.09
CA VAL A 216 4.81 -19.77 16.24
C VAL A 216 3.34 -19.96 15.90
N THR A 217 2.84 -21.19 16.06
CA THR A 217 1.42 -21.55 15.91
C THR A 217 0.92 -22.26 17.16
N PRO A 218 -0.41 -22.42 17.34
CA PRO A 218 -0.97 -23.20 18.45
C PRO A 218 -0.50 -24.66 18.51
N GLN A 219 -0.15 -25.28 17.37
CA GLN A 219 0.42 -26.63 17.32
C GLN A 219 1.94 -26.69 17.57
N GLY A 220 2.62 -25.54 17.61
CA GLY A 220 4.08 -25.46 17.80
C GLY A 220 4.77 -24.57 16.78
N VAL A 221 6.09 -24.69 16.70
CA VAL A 221 6.94 -23.87 15.84
C VAL A 221 7.12 -24.53 14.47
N ILE A 222 6.85 -23.76 13.40
CA ILE A 222 7.17 -24.13 12.02
C ILE A 222 8.54 -23.54 11.69
N GLU A 223 9.50 -24.41 11.39
CA GLU A 223 10.88 -24.03 11.03
C GLU A 223 11.53 -25.12 10.17
N LYS A 224 12.21 -24.74 9.08
CA LYS A 224 13.03 -25.69 8.30
C LYS A 224 14.37 -25.92 9.00
N SER A 225 14.90 -27.13 8.91
CA SER A 225 16.16 -27.53 9.57
C SER A 225 17.43 -26.92 8.96
N CYS A 226 17.37 -26.37 7.75
CA CYS A 226 18.53 -25.80 7.06
C CYS A 226 18.16 -24.57 6.22
N GLN A 227 19.17 -23.79 5.85
CA GLN A 227 19.04 -22.60 4.99
C GLN A 227 19.60 -22.84 3.58
N GLY A 228 19.45 -24.06 3.05
CA GLY A 228 19.85 -24.37 1.68
C GLY A 228 19.16 -23.43 0.68
N PRO A 229 19.85 -22.91 -0.35
CA PRO A 229 19.32 -21.83 -1.20
C PRO A 229 18.16 -22.27 -2.09
N ARG A 230 17.99 -23.58 -2.32
CA ARG A 230 16.86 -24.18 -3.02
C ARG A 230 16.70 -25.63 -2.56
N MET A 231 15.47 -26.06 -2.33
CA MET A 231 15.14 -27.41 -1.86
C MET A 231 14.10 -28.07 -2.77
N SER A 232 14.06 -29.40 -2.77
CA SER A 232 13.06 -30.22 -3.45
C SER A 232 12.57 -31.31 -2.50
N THR A 233 11.89 -30.89 -1.43
CA THR A 233 11.48 -31.75 -0.31
C THR A 233 9.95 -31.75 -0.13
N GLY A 234 9.22 -31.87 -1.25
CA GLY A 234 7.75 -31.72 -1.29
C GLY A 234 7.29 -30.26 -1.44
N PRO A 235 6.00 -29.98 -1.22
CA PRO A 235 5.46 -28.62 -1.25
C PRO A 235 6.20 -27.68 -0.29
N ASP A 236 6.49 -26.47 -0.73
CA ASP A 236 7.22 -25.50 0.09
C ASP A 236 6.34 -24.90 1.19
N VAL A 237 6.56 -25.36 2.43
CA VAL A 237 5.82 -24.87 3.61
C VAL A 237 5.96 -23.35 3.86
N HIS A 238 7.00 -22.68 3.35
CA HIS A 238 7.08 -21.22 3.45
C HIS A 238 5.93 -20.55 2.69
N HIS A 239 5.44 -21.15 1.60
CA HIS A 239 4.31 -20.65 0.82
C HIS A 239 2.95 -20.90 1.48
N PHE A 240 2.88 -21.74 2.51
CA PHE A 240 1.70 -21.88 3.36
C PHE A 240 1.63 -20.73 4.38
N ILE A 241 2.78 -20.17 4.76
CA ILE A 241 2.92 -19.03 5.67
C ILE A 241 2.76 -17.70 4.93
N MET A 242 3.39 -17.56 3.76
CA MET A 242 3.34 -16.32 2.97
C MET A 242 1.94 -16.05 2.44
N GLY A 243 1.38 -14.89 2.77
CA GLY A 243 0.00 -14.55 2.42
C GLY A 243 -1.04 -15.11 3.40
N SER A 244 -0.63 -15.65 4.56
CA SER A 244 -1.56 -16.14 5.58
C SER A 244 -2.31 -15.05 6.35
N GLU A 245 -1.91 -13.78 6.21
CA GLU A 245 -2.57 -12.60 6.79
C GLU A 245 -2.91 -12.73 8.29
N GLY A 246 -2.00 -13.35 9.05
CA GLY A 246 -2.11 -13.51 10.51
C GLY A 246 -3.13 -14.55 10.97
N THR A 247 -3.61 -15.41 10.07
CA THR A 247 -4.62 -16.44 10.39
C THR A 247 -4.04 -17.72 10.97
N LEU A 248 -2.73 -17.97 10.83
CA LEU A 248 -2.12 -19.25 11.21
C LEU A 248 -1.24 -19.16 12.47
N GLY A 249 -0.74 -17.97 12.81
CA GLY A 249 0.34 -17.82 13.79
C GLY A 249 1.06 -16.47 13.71
N VAL A 250 2.18 -16.37 14.41
CA VAL A 250 3.07 -15.20 14.41
C VAL A 250 4.41 -15.56 13.77
N VAL A 251 4.80 -14.83 12.72
CA VAL A 251 6.17 -14.88 12.18
C VAL A 251 7.09 -14.12 13.12
N THR A 252 8.05 -14.80 13.73
CA THR A 252 8.95 -14.21 14.75
C THR A 252 10.34 -13.90 14.21
N GLU A 253 10.85 -14.72 13.28
CA GLU A 253 12.17 -14.53 12.69
C GLU A 253 12.11 -14.84 11.20
N VAL A 254 12.87 -14.06 10.40
CA VAL A 254 12.97 -14.23 8.96
C VAL A 254 14.42 -14.02 8.55
N THR A 255 14.99 -14.98 7.84
CA THR A 255 16.26 -14.78 7.13
C THR A 255 15.96 -14.23 5.74
N MET A 256 16.54 -13.09 5.39
CA MET A 256 16.37 -12.45 4.08
C MET A 256 17.68 -12.36 3.30
N LYS A 257 17.56 -12.35 1.98
CA LYS A 257 18.64 -11.90 1.10
C LYS A 257 18.93 -10.42 1.36
N ILE A 258 20.23 -10.11 1.44
CA ILE A 258 20.75 -8.74 1.49
C ILE A 258 21.67 -8.50 0.30
N ARG A 259 21.86 -7.24 -0.07
CA ARG A 259 22.79 -6.81 -1.11
C ARG A 259 23.67 -5.67 -0.58
N PRO A 260 24.88 -5.49 -1.15
CA PRO A 260 25.63 -4.26 -0.94
C PRO A 260 24.78 -3.02 -1.30
N MET A 261 24.98 -1.93 -0.57
CA MET A 261 24.38 -0.65 -0.95
C MET A 261 24.81 -0.28 -2.38
N PRO A 262 23.90 0.17 -3.26
CA PRO A 262 24.27 0.57 -4.60
C PRO A 262 25.21 1.77 -4.57
N GLU A 263 26.30 1.71 -5.32
CA GLU A 263 27.28 2.81 -5.43
C GLU A 263 26.64 4.07 -6.04
N TYR A 264 25.75 3.88 -7.01
CA TYR A 264 25.16 4.97 -7.78
C TYR A 264 23.67 4.76 -7.98
N GLN A 265 22.90 5.84 -7.86
CA GLN A 265 21.48 5.90 -8.20
C GLN A 265 21.25 7.00 -9.24
N LYS A 266 20.40 6.73 -10.23
CA LYS A 266 20.06 7.65 -11.30
C LYS A 266 18.56 7.68 -11.53
N TYR A 267 17.96 8.87 -11.44
CA TYR A 267 16.55 9.08 -11.78
C TYR A 267 16.40 9.48 -13.25
N GLY A 268 15.25 9.13 -13.83
CA GLY A 268 14.91 9.48 -15.20
C GLY A 268 13.41 9.61 -15.41
N SER A 269 13.02 10.18 -16.55
CA SER A 269 11.63 10.19 -16.98
C SER A 269 11.50 10.24 -18.48
N VAL A 270 10.40 9.69 -19.00
CA VAL A 270 10.06 9.67 -20.42
C VAL A 270 8.62 10.14 -20.60
N VAL A 271 8.37 11.07 -21.51
CA VAL A 271 7.02 11.46 -21.94
C VAL A 271 6.67 10.71 -23.22
N PHE A 272 5.47 10.13 -23.29
CA PHE A 272 4.93 9.48 -24.48
C PHE A 272 3.70 10.24 -25.02
N PRO A 273 3.36 10.07 -26.31
CA PRO A 273 2.20 10.73 -26.92
C PRO A 273 0.88 10.37 -26.25
N ASN A 274 0.74 9.13 -25.79
CA ASN A 274 -0.44 8.60 -25.11
C ASN A 274 -0.10 7.36 -24.27
N PHE A 275 -1.06 6.92 -23.46
CA PHE A 275 -0.89 5.80 -22.53
C PHE A 275 -0.60 4.48 -23.25
N GLU A 276 -1.20 4.26 -24.41
CA GLU A 276 -1.03 3.07 -25.24
C GLU A 276 0.42 2.87 -25.68
N MET A 277 1.07 3.94 -26.16
CA MET A 277 2.49 3.91 -26.54
C MET A 277 3.40 3.67 -25.33
N GLY A 278 3.06 4.25 -24.18
CA GLY A 278 3.78 4.00 -22.93
C GLY A 278 3.69 2.53 -22.49
N VAL A 279 2.49 1.93 -22.53
CA VAL A 279 2.29 0.52 -22.17
C VAL A 279 3.04 -0.41 -23.13
N ALA A 280 3.00 -0.11 -24.43
CA ALA A 280 3.76 -0.87 -25.43
C ALA A 280 5.29 -0.79 -25.18
N CYS A 281 5.80 0.38 -24.80
CA CYS A 281 7.20 0.55 -24.41
C CYS A 281 7.54 -0.28 -23.17
N LEU A 282 6.72 -0.23 -22.11
CA LEU A 282 6.95 -1.00 -20.89
C LEU A 282 6.93 -2.51 -21.16
N ARG A 283 6.01 -2.97 -22.03
CA ARG A 283 5.97 -4.36 -22.50
C ARG A 283 7.25 -4.76 -23.24
N GLU A 284 7.79 -3.89 -24.09
CA GLU A 284 9.04 -4.15 -24.82
C GLU A 284 10.25 -4.20 -23.88
N VAL A 285 10.32 -3.29 -22.90
CA VAL A 285 11.34 -3.31 -21.84
C VAL A 285 11.28 -4.61 -21.04
N ALA A 286 10.07 -5.08 -20.70
CA ALA A 286 9.86 -6.36 -20.04
C ALA A 286 10.27 -7.54 -20.92
N ARG A 287 9.90 -7.53 -22.22
CA ARG A 287 10.25 -8.56 -23.20
C ARG A 287 11.76 -8.70 -23.38
N GLN A 288 12.50 -7.59 -23.35
CA GLN A 288 13.96 -7.58 -23.40
C GLN A 288 14.61 -7.85 -22.02
N ARG A 289 13.81 -8.04 -20.97
CA ARG A 289 14.24 -8.26 -19.58
C ARG A 289 15.27 -7.22 -19.11
N CYS A 290 15.08 -5.97 -19.51
CA CYS A 290 15.95 -4.85 -19.19
C CYS A 290 15.19 -3.76 -18.42
N ALA A 291 14.22 -4.15 -17.58
CA ALA A 291 13.56 -3.19 -16.70
C ALA A 291 14.58 -2.59 -15.71
N PRO A 292 14.57 -1.27 -15.49
CA PRO A 292 15.39 -0.65 -14.45
C PRO A 292 14.92 -1.08 -13.05
N ALA A 293 15.61 -0.63 -12.00
CA ALA A 293 15.22 -0.93 -10.61
C ALA A 293 13.74 -0.65 -10.38
N SER A 294 13.25 0.49 -10.88
CA SER A 294 11.83 0.80 -10.94
C SER A 294 11.48 1.54 -12.24
N ILE A 295 10.34 1.17 -12.83
CA ILE A 295 9.72 1.85 -13.98
C ILE A 295 8.21 1.97 -13.73
N ARG A 296 7.68 3.18 -13.77
CA ARG A 296 6.26 3.45 -13.46
C ARG A 296 5.64 4.38 -14.48
N LEU A 297 4.63 3.92 -15.20
CA LEU A 297 3.94 4.68 -16.24
C LEU A 297 2.62 5.24 -15.70
N MET A 298 2.55 6.56 -15.53
CA MET A 298 1.35 7.25 -15.07
C MET A 298 0.51 7.77 -16.24
N ASP A 299 -0.81 7.65 -16.14
CA ASP A 299 -1.71 8.26 -17.11
C ASP A 299 -1.72 9.80 -17.02
N ASN A 300 -2.45 10.44 -17.93
CA ASN A 300 -2.47 11.90 -18.04
C ASN A 300 -3.00 12.60 -16.77
N GLU A 301 -3.98 12.01 -16.09
CA GLU A 301 -4.57 12.61 -14.88
C GLU A 301 -3.57 12.59 -13.72
N GLN A 302 -2.81 11.51 -13.56
CA GLN A 302 -1.72 11.48 -12.59
C GLN A 302 -0.57 12.42 -12.96
N PHE A 303 -0.29 12.60 -14.25
CA PHE A 303 0.70 13.60 -14.68
C PHE A 303 0.26 15.03 -14.31
N LYS A 304 -1.00 15.40 -14.56
CA LYS A 304 -1.58 16.69 -14.16
C LYS A 304 -1.51 16.88 -12.64
N PHE A 305 -1.87 15.84 -11.88
CA PHE A 305 -1.77 15.85 -10.42
C PHE A 305 -0.32 16.05 -9.93
N GLY A 306 0.65 15.32 -10.50
CA GLY A 306 2.07 15.52 -10.20
C GLY A 306 2.56 16.94 -10.50
N HIS A 307 1.98 17.60 -11.50
CA HIS A 307 2.24 19.01 -11.80
C HIS A 307 1.61 19.95 -10.75
N ALA A 308 0.42 19.66 -10.26
CA ALA A 308 -0.22 20.44 -9.19
C ALA A 308 0.57 20.40 -7.87
N LEU A 309 1.30 19.29 -7.64
CA LEU A 309 2.15 19.08 -6.47
C LEU A 309 3.56 19.69 -6.60
N LYS A 310 3.86 20.46 -7.65
CA LYS A 310 5.15 21.15 -7.75
C LYS A 310 5.28 22.19 -6.63
N PRO A 311 6.31 22.13 -5.78
CA PRO A 311 6.52 23.16 -4.78
C PRO A 311 6.94 24.48 -5.44
N GLN A 312 6.69 25.59 -4.76
CA GLN A 312 7.17 26.90 -5.17
C GLN A 312 8.69 26.94 -5.04
N VAL A 313 9.40 26.80 -6.16
CA VAL A 313 10.86 26.95 -6.21
C VAL A 313 11.18 28.37 -6.69
N SER A 314 12.14 29.04 -6.05
CA SER A 314 12.52 30.43 -6.28
C SER A 314 13.27 30.70 -7.60
N SER A 315 13.39 29.73 -8.51
CA SER A 315 14.20 29.90 -9.73
C SER A 315 13.35 30.28 -10.95
N ILE A 316 13.50 31.52 -11.40
CA ILE A 316 12.97 32.05 -12.67
C ILE A 316 13.47 31.22 -13.87
N PHE A 317 14.64 30.57 -13.75
CA PHE A 317 15.29 29.81 -14.82
C PHE A 317 14.59 28.47 -15.14
N THR A 318 13.99 27.81 -14.14
CA THR A 318 13.27 26.54 -14.35
C THR A 318 11.92 26.75 -15.05
N SER A 319 11.24 27.88 -14.78
CA SER A 319 9.99 28.25 -15.46
C SER A 319 10.18 28.48 -16.96
N PHE A 320 11.30 29.11 -17.35
CA PHE A 320 11.64 29.35 -18.76
C PHE A 320 11.90 28.04 -19.53
N LEU A 321 12.64 27.10 -18.93
CA LEU A 321 12.88 25.77 -19.49
C LEU A 321 11.61 24.91 -19.57
N ASP A 322 10.72 25.00 -18.57
CA ASP A 322 9.42 24.32 -18.58
C ASP A 322 8.49 24.88 -19.68
N GLY A 323 8.53 26.20 -19.91
CA GLY A 323 7.82 26.86 -21.02
C GLY A 323 8.34 26.42 -22.40
N LEU A 324 9.66 26.35 -22.58
CA LEU A 324 10.29 25.89 -23.83
C LEU A 324 10.05 24.39 -24.08
N LYS A 325 10.10 23.54 -23.05
CA LYS A 325 9.76 22.11 -23.16
C LYS A 325 8.29 21.92 -23.50
N LYS A 326 7.38 22.65 -22.85
CA LYS A 326 5.95 22.63 -23.18
C LYS A 326 5.71 23.07 -24.62
N PHE A 327 6.39 24.13 -25.06
CA PHE A 327 6.32 24.60 -26.44
C PHE A 327 6.87 23.55 -27.43
N TYR A 328 8.03 22.95 -27.18
CA TYR A 328 8.61 21.93 -28.06
C TYR A 328 7.73 20.66 -28.15
N ILE A 329 7.25 20.17 -27.02
CA ILE A 329 6.39 18.97 -26.94
C ILE A 329 5.06 19.20 -27.67
N THR A 330 4.44 20.37 -27.50
CA THR A 330 3.11 20.65 -28.06
C THR A 330 3.15 21.21 -29.49
N LYS A 331 4.08 22.10 -29.81
CA LYS A 331 4.17 22.76 -31.12
C LYS A 331 5.07 22.05 -32.12
N PHE A 332 6.16 21.42 -31.66
CA PHE A 332 7.15 20.82 -32.57
C PHE A 332 7.01 19.29 -32.67
N LYS A 333 6.63 18.63 -31.59
CA LYS A 333 6.35 17.17 -31.57
C LYS A 333 4.86 16.83 -31.64
N GLY A 334 3.98 17.82 -31.46
CA GLY A 334 2.53 17.65 -31.63
C GLY A 334 1.85 16.78 -30.58
N PHE A 335 2.44 16.62 -29.38
CA PHE A 335 1.79 15.83 -28.33
C PHE A 335 0.63 16.61 -27.76
N ASP A 336 -0.51 15.93 -27.62
CA ASP A 336 -1.69 16.47 -26.96
C ASP A 336 -1.49 16.47 -25.43
N PRO A 337 -1.47 17.65 -24.77
CA PRO A 337 -1.35 17.76 -23.31
C PRO A 337 -2.41 16.99 -22.52
N ASN A 338 -3.56 16.69 -23.13
CA ASN A 338 -4.66 15.96 -22.49
C ASN A 338 -4.57 14.44 -22.69
N ARG A 339 -3.60 13.96 -23.48
CA ARG A 339 -3.41 12.53 -23.74
C ARG A 339 -2.04 12.02 -23.35
N LEU A 340 -1.03 12.89 -23.34
CA LEU A 340 0.34 12.50 -23.01
C LEU A 340 0.42 11.82 -21.65
N CYS A 341 1.39 10.93 -21.51
CA CYS A 341 1.63 10.18 -20.28
C CYS A 341 3.12 10.16 -19.97
N VAL A 342 3.50 9.79 -18.74
CA VAL A 342 4.89 9.86 -18.29
C VAL A 342 5.32 8.56 -17.61
N ALA A 343 6.47 8.03 -18.00
CA ALA A 343 7.18 7.02 -17.23
C ALA A 343 8.22 7.68 -16.32
N THR A 344 8.26 7.30 -15.05
CA THR A 344 9.37 7.60 -14.14
C THR A 344 10.27 6.38 -14.03
N LEU A 345 11.59 6.62 -13.96
CA LEU A 345 12.62 5.59 -13.97
C LEU A 345 13.57 5.80 -12.78
N LEU A 346 13.98 4.72 -12.15
CA LEU A 346 15.06 4.67 -11.17
C LEU A 346 15.99 3.51 -11.53
N PHE A 347 17.26 3.83 -11.71
CA PHE A 347 18.35 2.87 -11.91
C PHE A 347 19.27 2.92 -10.68
N GLU A 348 19.80 1.77 -10.28
CA GLU A 348 20.80 1.72 -9.22
C GLU A 348 21.75 0.53 -9.36
N GLY A 349 22.98 0.70 -8.88
CA GLY A 349 24.05 -0.29 -8.97
C GLY A 349 25.41 0.35 -9.24
N ASP A 350 26.30 -0.38 -9.92
CA ASP A 350 27.59 0.13 -10.36
C ASP A 350 27.39 1.24 -11.40
N ARG A 351 28.10 2.36 -11.26
CA ARG A 351 27.87 3.57 -12.07
C ARG A 351 27.90 3.32 -13.58
N GLU A 352 28.90 2.60 -14.08
CA GLU A 352 29.04 2.32 -15.52
C GLU A 352 27.88 1.49 -16.07
N LYS A 353 27.46 0.46 -15.33
CA LYS A 353 26.32 -0.40 -15.71
C LYS A 353 25.02 0.40 -15.71
N VAL A 354 24.82 1.25 -14.71
CA VAL A 354 23.64 2.12 -14.64
C VAL A 354 23.55 3.03 -15.86
N LEU A 355 24.64 3.67 -16.29
CA LEU A 355 24.62 4.57 -17.45
C LEU A 355 24.38 3.84 -18.78
N GLN A 356 24.95 2.63 -18.94
CA GLN A 356 24.69 1.80 -20.11
C GLN A 356 23.23 1.32 -20.16
N HIS A 357 22.70 0.89 -19.01
CA HIS A 357 21.32 0.43 -18.88
C HIS A 357 20.32 1.57 -19.09
N GLU A 358 20.62 2.76 -18.56
CA GLU A 358 19.85 3.99 -18.81
C GLU A 358 19.73 4.25 -20.31
N LYS A 359 20.86 4.27 -21.04
CA LYS A 359 20.88 4.45 -22.49
C LYS A 359 20.02 3.40 -23.21
N GLN A 360 20.14 2.12 -22.84
CA GLN A 360 19.33 1.05 -23.45
C GLN A 360 17.83 1.30 -23.31
N VAL A 361 17.37 1.69 -22.11
CA VAL A 361 15.94 1.93 -21.85
C VAL A 361 15.43 3.15 -22.63
N TYR A 362 16.22 4.24 -22.71
CA TYR A 362 15.84 5.39 -23.54
C TYR A 362 15.84 5.07 -25.04
N ASP A 363 16.79 4.28 -25.53
CA ASP A 363 16.84 3.82 -26.92
C ASP A 363 15.59 2.98 -27.29
N ILE A 364 15.10 2.15 -26.36
CA ILE A 364 13.82 1.43 -26.52
C ILE A 364 12.66 2.43 -26.55
N ALA A 365 12.60 3.34 -25.57
CA ALA A 365 11.51 4.30 -25.45
C ALA A 365 11.36 5.19 -26.70
N ALA A 366 12.47 5.59 -27.32
CA ALA A 366 12.48 6.37 -28.56
C ALA A 366 11.71 5.67 -29.70
N LYS A 367 11.74 4.32 -29.78
CA LYS A 367 11.00 3.54 -30.79
C LYS A 367 9.47 3.64 -30.63
N PHE A 368 9.00 3.99 -29.44
CA PHE A 368 7.59 4.21 -29.11
C PHE A 368 7.23 5.70 -29.04
N GLY A 369 8.06 6.57 -29.64
CA GLY A 369 7.87 8.02 -29.60
C GLY A 369 8.16 8.64 -28.23
N GLY A 370 8.79 7.91 -27.31
CA GLY A 370 9.19 8.42 -26.00
C GLY A 370 10.27 9.49 -26.10
N LEU A 371 10.12 10.56 -25.34
CA LEU A 371 11.09 11.65 -25.23
C LEU A 371 11.59 11.76 -23.80
N ALA A 372 12.91 11.86 -23.61
CA ALA A 372 13.49 12.08 -22.31
C ALA A 372 12.96 13.39 -21.69
N ALA A 373 12.40 13.31 -20.49
CA ALA A 373 11.73 14.41 -19.80
C ALA A 373 12.50 14.91 -18.56
N GLY A 374 13.72 14.40 -18.35
CA GLY A 374 14.67 14.88 -17.36
C GLY A 374 14.60 14.16 -16.01
N GLU A 375 15.70 14.24 -15.27
CA GLU A 375 15.89 13.58 -13.98
C GLU A 375 14.97 14.13 -12.88
N ASP A 376 14.78 15.45 -12.82
CA ASP A 376 13.98 16.12 -11.79
C ASP A 376 12.53 15.61 -11.72
N ASN A 377 11.93 15.27 -12.87
CA ASN A 377 10.59 14.71 -12.93
C ASN A 377 10.56 13.28 -12.38
N GLY A 378 11.58 12.48 -12.69
CA GLY A 378 11.77 11.16 -12.11
C GLY A 378 11.89 11.23 -10.59
N GLN A 379 12.89 11.98 -10.10
CA GLN A 379 13.16 12.12 -8.67
C GLN A 379 11.93 12.62 -7.89
N ARG A 380 11.21 13.62 -8.43
CA ARG A 380 9.97 14.12 -7.82
C ARG A 380 8.89 13.05 -7.77
N GLY A 381 8.68 12.30 -8.85
CA GLY A 381 7.71 11.20 -8.87
C GLY A 381 8.02 10.12 -7.83
N TYR A 382 9.30 9.82 -7.58
CA TYR A 382 9.71 8.89 -6.52
C TYR A 382 9.52 9.46 -5.12
N MET A 383 9.87 10.73 -4.90
CA MET A 383 9.62 11.41 -3.62
C MET A 383 8.13 11.49 -3.27
N LEU A 384 7.28 11.78 -4.24
CA LEU A 384 5.83 11.93 -4.02
C LEU A 384 5.18 10.64 -3.51
N THR A 385 5.75 9.48 -3.83
CA THR A 385 5.28 8.16 -3.37
C THR A 385 5.04 8.12 -1.86
N PHE A 386 5.96 8.67 -1.05
CA PHE A 386 5.87 8.66 0.41
C PHE A 386 4.97 9.74 1.00
N VAL A 387 4.55 10.70 0.18
CA VAL A 387 3.79 11.87 0.63
C VAL A 387 2.31 11.80 0.20
N ILE A 388 1.99 11.06 -0.88
CA ILE A 388 0.62 10.92 -1.39
C ILE A 388 -0.36 10.43 -0.31
N ALA A 389 0.05 9.52 0.57
CA ALA A 389 -0.82 9.02 1.64
C ALA A 389 -1.29 10.12 2.61
N TYR A 390 -0.52 11.20 2.80
CA TYR A 390 -0.91 12.34 3.62
C TYR A 390 -1.96 13.24 2.94
N LEU A 391 -2.17 13.13 1.62
CA LEU A 391 -3.22 13.88 0.91
C LEU A 391 -4.62 13.31 1.20
N ARG A 392 -4.73 12.06 1.64
CA ARG A 392 -5.99 11.47 2.10
C ARG A 392 -6.57 12.28 3.27
N ASP A 393 -5.76 12.52 4.30
CA ASP A 393 -6.15 13.32 5.47
C ASP A 393 -6.62 14.72 5.03
N LEU A 394 -5.88 15.37 4.11
CA LEU A 394 -6.29 16.67 3.56
C LEU A 394 -7.62 16.58 2.79
N GLY A 395 -7.80 15.55 1.96
CA GLY A 395 -9.07 15.35 1.23
C GLY A 395 -10.25 15.26 2.19
N MET A 396 -10.10 14.49 3.27
CA MET A 396 -11.13 14.28 4.27
C MET A 396 -11.51 15.56 5.03
N ASP A 397 -10.57 16.49 5.24
CA ASP A 397 -10.85 17.83 5.78
C ASP A 397 -11.80 18.66 4.89
N TYR A 398 -11.90 18.32 3.59
CA TYR A 398 -12.68 19.06 2.58
C TYR A 398 -13.68 18.18 1.81
N TYR A 399 -14.25 17.18 2.48
CA TYR A 399 -15.29 16.29 1.94
C TYR A 399 -14.87 15.45 0.72
N VAL A 400 -13.57 15.18 0.56
CA VAL A 400 -13.07 14.27 -0.48
C VAL A 400 -12.64 12.97 0.18
N ILE A 401 -13.30 11.88 -0.22
CA ILE A 401 -12.96 10.52 0.20
C ILE A 401 -12.29 9.81 -0.98
N GLY A 402 -11.30 8.96 -0.72
CA GLY A 402 -10.64 8.24 -1.78
C GLY A 402 -9.58 7.26 -1.30
N GLU A 403 -9.33 6.27 -2.14
CA GLU A 403 -8.39 5.20 -1.86
C GLU A 403 -7.71 4.74 -3.15
N SER A 404 -6.58 4.08 -2.96
CA SER A 404 -5.93 3.34 -4.02
C SER A 404 -6.26 1.86 -3.95
N PHE A 405 -6.41 1.24 -5.12
CA PHE A 405 -6.55 -0.20 -5.25
C PHE A 405 -5.78 -0.68 -6.48
N GLU A 406 -5.61 -1.99 -6.60
CA GLU A 406 -4.62 -2.55 -7.50
C GLU A 406 -5.00 -3.94 -7.99
N THR A 407 -4.33 -4.37 -9.06
CA THR A 407 -4.48 -5.69 -9.67
C THR A 407 -3.23 -6.02 -10.48
N SER A 408 -2.99 -7.31 -10.74
CA SER A 408 -2.09 -7.75 -11.80
C SER A 408 -2.87 -8.29 -12.97
N VAL A 409 -2.35 -8.10 -14.19
CA VAL A 409 -3.09 -8.41 -15.40
C VAL A 409 -2.15 -8.82 -16.55
N PRO A 410 -2.54 -9.76 -17.41
CA PRO A 410 -1.79 -10.08 -18.63
C PRO A 410 -1.60 -8.86 -19.55
N TRP A 411 -0.49 -8.84 -20.29
CA TRP A 411 -0.10 -7.70 -21.14
C TRP A 411 -1.16 -7.28 -22.17
N ASP A 412 -1.89 -8.22 -22.75
CA ASP A 412 -2.92 -7.99 -23.76
C ASP A 412 -4.20 -7.36 -23.18
N ARG A 413 -4.36 -7.34 -21.85
CA ARG A 413 -5.54 -6.80 -21.15
C ARG A 413 -5.29 -5.47 -20.45
N VAL A 414 -4.03 -5.01 -20.33
CA VAL A 414 -3.65 -3.79 -19.57
C VAL A 414 -4.45 -2.56 -20.01
N LEU A 415 -4.62 -2.34 -21.32
CA LEU A 415 -5.31 -1.14 -21.81
C LEU A 415 -6.82 -1.20 -21.55
N ASP A 416 -7.42 -2.36 -21.78
CA ASP A 416 -8.85 -2.57 -21.59
C ASP A 416 -9.24 -2.45 -20.11
N ILE A 417 -8.50 -3.08 -19.21
CA ILE A 417 -8.78 -2.98 -17.77
C ILE A 417 -8.64 -1.54 -17.27
N CYS A 418 -7.60 -0.80 -17.71
CA CYS A 418 -7.43 0.60 -17.33
C CYS A 418 -8.60 1.47 -17.79
N ARG A 419 -9.09 1.26 -19.01
CA ARG A 419 -10.20 2.03 -19.58
C ARG A 419 -11.53 1.66 -18.93
N ASN A 420 -11.83 0.37 -18.83
CA ASN A 420 -13.13 -0.13 -18.41
C ASN A 420 -13.37 0.09 -16.91
N VAL A 421 -12.35 -0.13 -16.06
CA VAL A 421 -12.44 0.15 -14.61
C VAL A 421 -12.67 1.64 -14.36
N LYS A 422 -11.93 2.52 -15.04
CA LYS A 422 -12.14 3.97 -14.91
C LYS A 422 -13.55 4.39 -15.35
N ALA A 423 -14.03 3.85 -16.46
CA ALA A 423 -15.39 4.12 -16.93
C ALA A 423 -16.47 3.58 -15.97
N ARG A 424 -16.27 2.39 -15.38
CA ARG A 424 -17.17 1.80 -14.38
C ARG A 424 -17.28 2.70 -13.16
N ILE A 425 -16.17 3.19 -12.62
CA ILE A 425 -16.17 4.11 -11.47
C ILE A 425 -16.98 5.37 -11.75
N VAL A 426 -16.74 6.02 -12.90
CA VAL A 426 -17.46 7.25 -13.27
C VAL A 426 -18.97 7.01 -13.37
N ARG A 427 -19.38 5.89 -13.98
CA ARG A 427 -20.79 5.50 -14.10
C ARG A 427 -21.42 5.22 -12.73
N GLU A 428 -20.79 4.40 -11.90
CA GLU A 428 -21.31 4.04 -10.56
C GLU A 428 -21.43 5.26 -9.65
N CYS A 429 -20.45 6.18 -9.67
CA CYS A 429 -20.55 7.43 -8.92
C CYS A 429 -21.73 8.29 -9.38
N LYS A 430 -21.93 8.42 -10.70
CA LYS A 430 -23.05 9.18 -11.25
C LYS A 430 -24.39 8.56 -10.84
N ASP A 431 -24.54 7.25 -10.95
CA ASP A 431 -25.77 6.53 -10.64
C ASP A 431 -26.11 6.58 -9.14
N LYS A 432 -25.10 6.72 -8.27
CA LYS A 432 -25.25 6.86 -6.81
C LYS A 432 -25.35 8.32 -6.33
N GLY A 433 -25.49 9.28 -7.26
CA GLY A 433 -25.75 10.68 -6.92
C GLY A 433 -24.52 11.49 -6.50
N VAL A 434 -23.31 11.04 -6.83
CA VAL A 434 -22.10 11.85 -6.65
C VAL A 434 -22.18 13.07 -7.56
N GLN A 435 -22.10 14.27 -6.98
CA GLN A 435 -22.38 15.54 -7.68
C GLN A 435 -21.27 15.96 -8.65
N PHE A 436 -20.02 15.63 -8.34
CA PHE A 436 -18.85 15.98 -9.13
C PHE A 436 -18.26 14.71 -9.77
N PRO A 437 -17.71 14.80 -11.00
CA PRO A 437 -17.00 13.66 -11.59
C PRO A 437 -15.92 13.14 -10.65
N PRO A 438 -15.83 11.82 -10.40
CA PRO A 438 -14.80 11.28 -9.53
C PRO A 438 -13.42 11.41 -10.21
N LEU A 439 -12.38 11.57 -9.40
CA LEU A 439 -11.02 11.27 -9.85
C LEU A 439 -10.94 9.75 -10.06
N SER A 440 -10.67 9.34 -11.29
CA SER A 440 -10.41 7.95 -11.63
C SER A 440 -9.19 7.90 -12.55
N THR A 441 -8.07 7.43 -12.01
CA THR A 441 -6.76 7.45 -12.68
C THR A 441 -6.00 6.16 -12.40
N CYS A 442 -5.07 5.81 -13.27
CA CYS A 442 -4.26 4.61 -13.15
C CYS A 442 -2.79 4.84 -13.52
N ARG A 443 -1.94 3.94 -13.03
CA ARG A 443 -0.56 3.79 -13.46
C ARG A 443 -0.17 2.31 -13.54
N VAL A 444 0.75 1.99 -14.44
CA VAL A 444 1.47 0.71 -14.40
C VAL A 444 2.65 0.88 -13.44
N THR A 445 2.70 0.09 -12.37
CA THR A 445 3.72 0.22 -11.30
C THR A 445 4.81 -0.84 -11.37
N GLN A 446 4.50 -2.02 -11.92
CA GLN A 446 5.43 -3.14 -12.03
C GLN A 446 5.25 -3.84 -13.37
N THR A 447 6.36 -4.34 -13.90
CA THR A 447 6.39 -5.11 -15.14
C THR A 447 6.90 -6.52 -14.87
N TYR A 448 6.27 -7.52 -15.47
CA TYR A 448 6.65 -8.93 -15.40
C TYR A 448 6.78 -9.49 -16.81
N ASP A 449 7.38 -10.67 -16.94
CA ASP A 449 7.40 -11.39 -18.21
C ASP A 449 5.96 -11.59 -18.75
N ALA A 450 5.03 -12.00 -17.88
CA ALA A 450 3.66 -12.37 -18.27
C ALA A 450 2.64 -11.22 -18.24
N GLY A 451 2.96 -10.07 -17.61
CA GLY A 451 1.97 -9.01 -17.43
C GLY A 451 2.49 -7.82 -16.63
N ALA A 452 1.57 -7.08 -16.04
CA ALA A 452 1.86 -5.86 -15.31
C ALA A 452 1.01 -5.73 -14.05
N CYS A 453 1.51 -4.97 -13.06
CA CYS A 453 0.68 -4.44 -11.98
C CYS A 453 0.09 -3.10 -12.41
N VAL A 454 -1.23 -2.97 -12.31
CA VAL A 454 -1.96 -1.72 -12.53
C VAL A 454 -2.49 -1.23 -11.19
N TYR A 455 -2.19 0.03 -10.88
CA TYR A 455 -2.53 0.69 -9.65
C TYR A 455 -3.44 1.88 -9.93
N PHE A 456 -4.62 1.88 -9.33
CA PHE A 456 -5.65 2.90 -9.51
C PHE A 456 -5.71 3.82 -8.30
N TYR A 457 -6.11 5.07 -8.54
CA TYR A 457 -6.66 5.94 -7.50
C TYR A 457 -8.09 6.30 -7.88
N PHE A 458 -8.97 6.20 -6.88
CA PHE A 458 -10.35 6.62 -6.95
C PHE A 458 -10.64 7.57 -5.80
N ALA A 459 -11.18 8.75 -6.11
CA ALA A 459 -11.63 9.70 -5.10
C ALA A 459 -12.82 10.51 -5.59
N PHE A 460 -13.69 10.96 -4.69
CA PHE A 460 -14.81 11.83 -5.03
C PHE A 460 -15.21 12.74 -3.88
N ASN A 461 -15.90 13.83 -4.22
CA ASN A 461 -16.51 14.72 -3.25
C ASN A 461 -17.85 14.15 -2.80
N TYR A 462 -17.98 13.86 -1.51
CA TYR A 462 -19.13 13.17 -0.95
C TYR A 462 -20.21 14.10 -0.39
N ARG A 463 -20.12 15.42 -0.61
CA ARG A 463 -21.14 16.37 -0.18
C ARG A 463 -22.50 16.06 -0.81
N GLY A 464 -23.52 16.09 0.04
CA GLY A 464 -24.91 15.82 -0.35
C GLY A 464 -25.31 14.34 -0.33
N LEU A 465 -24.37 13.41 -0.07
CA LEU A 465 -24.70 12.00 0.14
C LEU A 465 -25.12 11.76 1.59
N SER A 466 -26.13 10.91 1.78
CA SER A 466 -26.61 10.52 3.12
C SER A 466 -25.68 9.50 3.81
N ASP A 467 -25.11 8.58 3.03
CA ASP A 467 -24.17 7.55 3.50
C ASP A 467 -22.97 7.44 2.54
N PRO A 468 -21.98 8.33 2.70
CA PRO A 468 -20.85 8.42 1.77
C PRO A 468 -19.93 7.19 1.83
N VAL A 469 -19.86 6.51 2.98
CA VAL A 469 -19.03 5.30 3.17
C VAL A 469 -19.64 4.15 2.38
N HIS A 470 -20.95 3.93 2.50
CA HIS A 470 -21.61 2.85 1.77
C HIS A 470 -21.56 3.08 0.25
N VAL A 471 -21.71 4.33 -0.22
CA VAL A 471 -21.52 4.67 -1.63
C VAL A 471 -20.10 4.34 -2.10
N TYR A 472 -19.08 4.71 -1.32
CA TYR A 472 -17.69 4.36 -1.61
C TYR A 472 -17.48 2.83 -1.71
N GLU A 473 -17.98 2.07 -0.74
CA GLU A 473 -17.87 0.60 -0.71
C GLU A 473 -18.49 -0.04 -1.96
N GLN A 474 -19.69 0.40 -2.36
CA GLN A 474 -20.34 -0.12 -3.56
C GLN A 474 -19.57 0.21 -4.85
N VAL A 475 -18.94 1.38 -4.92
CA VAL A 475 -18.14 1.76 -6.11
C VAL A 475 -16.84 0.98 -6.16
N GLU A 476 -16.14 0.77 -5.03
CA GLU A 476 -14.92 -0.07 -5.01
C GLU A 476 -15.24 -1.53 -5.33
N HIS A 477 -16.33 -2.07 -4.80
CA HIS A 477 -16.82 -3.41 -5.13
C HIS A 477 -17.10 -3.56 -6.62
N ALA A 478 -17.86 -2.63 -7.22
CA ALA A 478 -18.12 -2.60 -8.65
C ALA A 478 -16.84 -2.46 -9.50
N ALA A 479 -15.85 -1.68 -9.04
CA ALA A 479 -14.55 -1.58 -9.68
C ALA A 479 -13.78 -2.92 -9.60
N ARG A 480 -13.91 -3.66 -8.49
CA ARG A 480 -13.33 -5.00 -8.34
C ARG A 480 -13.95 -6.02 -9.27
N GLU A 481 -15.28 -6.04 -9.39
CA GLU A 481 -15.97 -6.88 -10.36
C GLU A 481 -15.50 -6.61 -11.78
N GLU A 482 -15.34 -5.32 -12.14
CA GLU A 482 -14.84 -4.91 -13.44
C GLU A 482 -13.39 -5.38 -13.65
N ILE A 483 -12.52 -5.29 -12.63
CA ILE A 483 -11.16 -5.84 -12.68
C ILE A 483 -11.19 -7.33 -13.03
N LEU A 484 -11.98 -8.11 -12.30
CA LEU A 484 -12.06 -9.57 -12.48
C LEU A 484 -12.63 -9.93 -13.87
N ALA A 485 -13.68 -9.22 -14.31
CA ALA A 485 -14.29 -9.42 -15.62
C ALA A 485 -13.33 -9.11 -16.80
N ASN A 486 -12.36 -8.22 -16.59
CA ASN A 486 -11.34 -7.87 -17.58
C ASN A 486 -10.05 -8.72 -17.46
N GLY A 487 -10.06 -9.78 -16.63
CA GLY A 487 -8.94 -10.70 -16.46
C GLY A 487 -7.82 -10.21 -15.54
N GLY A 488 -8.10 -9.22 -14.69
CA GLY A 488 -7.21 -8.84 -13.60
C GLY A 488 -7.30 -9.79 -12.41
N SER A 489 -6.25 -9.88 -11.61
CA SER A 489 -6.23 -10.63 -10.36
C SER A 489 -7.00 -9.89 -9.26
N LEU A 490 -7.45 -10.64 -8.24
CA LEU A 490 -8.13 -10.11 -7.06
C LEU A 490 -7.28 -9.06 -6.31
N SER A 491 -5.99 -9.31 -6.19
CA SER A 491 -4.97 -8.41 -5.62
C SER A 491 -3.62 -8.76 -6.24
N HIS A 492 -2.71 -7.80 -6.34
CA HIS A 492 -1.30 -8.06 -6.61
C HIS A 492 -0.46 -8.02 -5.33
N HIS A 493 -0.73 -7.08 -4.40
CA HIS A 493 0.06 -6.93 -3.17
C HIS A 493 -0.68 -6.36 -1.95
N HIS A 494 -1.94 -5.90 -2.08
CA HIS A 494 -2.70 -5.43 -0.92
C HIS A 494 -3.21 -6.59 -0.04
N GLY A 495 -3.28 -7.79 -0.60
CA GLY A 495 -3.87 -8.95 0.04
C GLY A 495 -5.40 -8.93 -0.02
N VAL A 496 -5.99 -9.92 0.63
CA VAL A 496 -7.42 -10.18 0.62
C VAL A 496 -8.07 -9.61 1.88
N GLY A 497 -7.47 -9.91 3.03
CA GLY A 497 -7.99 -9.59 4.35
C GLY A 497 -9.43 -10.05 4.51
N LYS A 498 -10.27 -9.15 5.01
CA LYS A 498 -11.73 -9.31 5.01
C LYS A 498 -12.39 -8.62 3.83
N LEU A 499 -11.76 -7.56 3.31
CA LEU A 499 -12.32 -6.70 2.27
C LEU A 499 -12.63 -7.45 0.97
N ARG A 500 -11.81 -8.43 0.60
CA ARG A 500 -11.92 -9.14 -0.70
C ARG A 500 -12.31 -10.61 -0.55
N LYS A 501 -12.74 -11.00 0.64
CA LYS A 501 -12.98 -12.40 1.00
C LYS A 501 -14.08 -13.05 0.16
N GLU A 502 -15.09 -12.29 -0.27
CA GLU A 502 -16.22 -12.82 -1.04
C GLU A 502 -15.81 -13.44 -2.38
N TRP A 503 -14.77 -12.91 -3.04
CA TRP A 503 -14.29 -13.40 -4.35
C TRP A 503 -13.27 -14.54 -4.26
N MET A 504 -12.88 -14.96 -3.06
CA MET A 504 -11.82 -15.95 -2.87
C MET A 504 -12.17 -17.30 -3.49
N ARG A 505 -13.43 -17.74 -3.34
CA ARG A 505 -13.88 -19.04 -3.86
C ARG A 505 -13.74 -19.12 -5.38
N GLU A 506 -14.10 -18.04 -6.08
CA GLU A 506 -13.99 -17.92 -7.53
C GLU A 506 -12.53 -17.75 -7.96
N THR A 507 -11.71 -17.09 -7.14
CA THR A 507 -10.30 -16.82 -7.43
C THR A 507 -9.41 -18.06 -7.34
N ILE A 508 -9.59 -18.90 -6.31
CA ILE A 508 -8.72 -20.06 -6.06
C ILE A 508 -9.44 -21.41 -6.08
N SER A 509 -10.70 -21.45 -6.52
CA SER A 509 -11.61 -22.61 -6.50
C SER A 509 -12.03 -23.08 -5.10
N SER A 510 -13.16 -23.80 -5.03
CA SER A 510 -13.62 -24.44 -3.78
C SER A 510 -12.62 -25.46 -3.21
N VAL A 511 -11.87 -26.16 -4.06
CA VAL A 511 -10.84 -27.12 -3.62
C VAL A 511 -9.66 -26.36 -3.00
N GLY A 512 -9.20 -25.27 -3.63
CA GLY A 512 -8.15 -24.42 -3.07
C GLY A 512 -8.56 -23.78 -1.74
N MET A 513 -9.81 -23.33 -1.61
CA MET A 513 -10.36 -22.89 -0.33
C MET A 513 -10.34 -24.01 0.72
N GLY A 514 -10.70 -25.24 0.33
CA GLY A 514 -10.61 -26.41 1.20
C GLY A 514 -9.19 -26.72 1.66
N MET A 515 -8.19 -26.54 0.79
CA MET A 515 -6.78 -26.70 1.15
C MET A 515 -6.35 -25.66 2.18
N LEU A 516 -6.66 -24.37 1.97
CA LEU A 516 -6.35 -23.32 2.95
C LEU A 516 -7.03 -23.59 4.30
N LYS A 517 -8.30 -24.00 4.25
CA LYS A 517 -9.06 -24.37 5.45
C LYS A 517 -8.43 -25.56 6.18
N SER A 518 -8.00 -26.59 5.48
CA SER A 518 -7.39 -27.77 6.11
C SER A 518 -6.09 -27.43 6.84
N VAL A 519 -5.29 -26.50 6.29
CA VAL A 519 -4.07 -26.01 6.93
C VAL A 519 -4.42 -25.22 8.18
N LYS A 520 -5.38 -24.29 8.09
CA LYS A 520 -5.88 -23.50 9.23
C LYS A 520 -6.40 -24.40 10.35
N ASP A 521 -7.27 -25.35 10.03
CA ASP A 521 -7.89 -26.25 10.99
C ASP A 521 -6.85 -27.15 11.68
N TYR A 522 -5.77 -27.51 10.98
CA TYR A 522 -4.67 -28.28 11.56
C TYR A 522 -3.80 -27.43 12.50
N VAL A 523 -3.27 -26.30 12.02
CA VAL A 523 -2.30 -25.50 12.79
C VAL A 523 -2.94 -24.68 13.92
N ASP A 524 -4.23 -24.33 13.77
CA ASP A 524 -4.99 -23.55 14.74
C ASP A 524 -6.46 -24.05 14.84
N PRO A 525 -6.67 -25.25 15.43
CA PRO A 525 -7.99 -25.90 15.49
C PRO A 525 -9.02 -25.14 16.34
N ASN A 526 -8.56 -24.35 17.31
CA ASN A 526 -9.41 -23.55 18.19
C ASN A 526 -9.58 -22.10 17.72
N ASN A 527 -9.06 -21.79 16.52
CA ASN A 527 -9.10 -20.45 15.94
C ASN A 527 -8.60 -19.37 16.92
N ILE A 528 -7.47 -19.63 17.59
CA ILE A 528 -6.76 -18.67 18.43
C ILE A 528 -6.38 -17.44 17.59
N PHE A 529 -5.86 -17.64 16.38
CA PHE A 529 -5.57 -16.59 15.41
C PHE A 529 -6.84 -16.20 14.65
N GLY A 530 -7.72 -15.48 15.34
CA GLY A 530 -9.14 -15.31 14.99
C GLY A 530 -9.51 -14.04 14.22
N ASN A 531 -8.60 -13.44 13.44
CA ASN A 531 -8.89 -12.21 12.69
C ASN A 531 -9.89 -12.40 11.51
N ARG A 532 -10.16 -13.66 11.12
CA ARG A 532 -11.08 -14.10 10.06
C ARG A 532 -10.77 -13.57 8.66
N ASN A 533 -9.51 -13.27 8.39
CA ASN A 533 -9.04 -12.98 7.04
C ASN A 533 -9.07 -14.26 6.18
N LEU A 534 -9.21 -14.11 4.86
CA LEU A 534 -9.20 -15.20 3.86
C LEU A 534 -10.39 -16.19 3.90
N LEU A 535 -10.70 -16.77 5.07
CA LEU A 535 -11.60 -17.92 5.27
C LEU A 535 -12.78 -17.61 6.17
#